data_AF-A0A545SB03-F1
#
_entry.id   AF-A0A545SB03-F1
#
_cell.length_a   1.000
_cell.length_b   1.000
_cell.length_c   1.000
_cell.angle_alpha   90.00
_cell.angle_beta   90.00
_cell.angle_gamma   90.00
#
_symmetry.space_group_name_H-M   'P 1'
#
loop_
_entity.id
_entity.type
_entity.pdbx_description
1 polymer ?
#
loop_
_entity_poly.entity_id
_entity_poly.type
_entity_poly.pdbx_seq_one_letter_code
_entity_poly.pdbx_strand_id
1 'polypeptide(L)'
;MMNNINLSFWMMIGWLQANMTAVVIVLVLLVALYGALIASRRGLFNGKAFVCGIGVAAVAWPVFAAILPSLTGSSLAEVSYSTDYVMLGLMSAGFAGVVFLLVYPLLVMMLKKG
;
A
#
# COMPACT_ATOMS: atom_id res chain seq x y z
N MET A 1 19.64 -20.00 7.14
CA MET A 1 18.92 -18.73 7.42
C MET A 1 19.51 -17.53 6.66
N MET A 2 20.83 -17.28 6.70
CA MET A 2 21.45 -16.15 5.95
C MET A 2 21.20 -16.20 4.43
N ASN A 3 21.17 -17.38 3.80
CA ASN A 3 20.89 -17.51 2.36
C ASN A 3 19.47 -17.10 1.96
N ASN A 4 18.47 -17.36 2.81
CA ASN A 4 17.06 -17.06 2.48
C ASN A 4 16.76 -15.57 2.62
N ILE A 5 17.34 -14.89 3.61
CA ILE A 5 17.19 -13.43 3.77
C ILE A 5 17.87 -12.70 2.61
N ASN A 6 19.05 -13.18 2.19
CA ASN A 6 19.77 -12.65 1.04
C ASN A 6 18.94 -12.79 -0.25
N LEU A 7 18.34 -13.97 -0.47
CA LEU A 7 17.47 -14.22 -1.63
C LEU A 7 16.25 -13.30 -1.65
N SER A 8 15.53 -13.18 -0.53
CA SER A 8 14.35 -12.30 -0.43
C SER A 8 14.71 -10.82 -0.66
N PHE A 9 15.88 -10.39 -0.19
CA PHE A 9 16.38 -9.04 -0.41
C PHE A 9 16.68 -8.77 -1.90
N TRP A 10 17.37 -9.69 -2.57
CA TRP A 10 17.65 -9.56 -4.01
C TRP A 10 16.39 -9.65 -4.87
N MET A 11 15.43 -10.50 -4.49
CA MET A 11 14.12 -10.55 -5.15
C MET A 11 13.36 -9.24 -5.00
N MET A 12 13.38 -8.62 -3.81
CA MET A 12 12.78 -7.31 -3.59
C MET A 12 13.47 -6.22 -4.43
N ILE A 13 14.80 -6.21 -4.51
CA ILE A 13 15.54 -5.27 -5.37
C ILE A 13 15.22 -5.48 -6.85
N GLY A 14 15.22 -6.73 -7.32
CA GLY A 14 14.87 -7.06 -8.70
C GLY A 14 13.45 -6.62 -9.06
N TRP A 15 12.50 -6.82 -8.15
CA TRP A 15 11.12 -6.34 -8.31
C TRP A 15 11.06 -4.81 -8.32
N LEU A 16 11.78 -4.13 -7.41
CA LEU A 16 11.86 -2.68 -7.37
C LEU A 16 12.40 -2.13 -8.70
N GLN A 17 13.46 -2.74 -9.22
CA GLN A 17 14.08 -2.36 -10.49
C GLN A 17 13.11 -2.52 -11.67
N ALA A 18 12.35 -3.63 -11.70
CA ALA A 18 11.33 -3.88 -12.73
C ALA A 18 10.13 -2.92 -12.64
N ASN A 19 9.81 -2.41 -11.44
CA ASN A 19 8.64 -1.56 -11.18
C ASN A 19 9.02 -0.12 -10.78
N MET A 20 10.24 0.33 -11.11
CA MET A 20 10.78 1.64 -10.68
C MET A 20 9.84 2.78 -11.02
N THR A 21 9.23 2.77 -12.21
CA THR A 21 8.30 3.81 -12.65
C THR A 21 7.10 3.93 -11.69
N ALA A 22 6.48 2.82 -11.31
CA ALA A 22 5.35 2.82 -10.39
C ALA A 22 5.75 3.31 -8.99
N VAL A 23 6.90 2.84 -8.49
CA VAL A 23 7.44 3.25 -7.18
C VAL A 23 7.72 4.75 -7.15
N VAL A 24 8.37 5.28 -8.20
CA VAL A 24 8.67 6.72 -8.31
C VAL A 24 7.39 7.54 -8.36
N ILE A 25 6.37 7.11 -9.12
CA ILE A 25 5.08 7.81 -9.16
C ILE A 25 4.44 7.87 -7.77
N VAL A 26 4.40 6.76 -7.04
CA VAL A 26 3.86 6.72 -5.67
C VAL A 26 4.64 7.65 -4.73
N LEU A 27 5.97 7.64 -4.80
CA LEU A 27 6.80 8.53 -3.99
C LEU A 27 6.57 10.00 -4.32
N VAL A 28 6.50 10.37 -5.60
CA VAL A 28 6.21 11.75 -6.03
C VAL A 28 4.83 12.20 -5.52
N LEU A 29 3.82 11.33 -5.62
CA LEU A 29 2.49 11.61 -5.08
C LEU A 29 2.50 11.78 -3.57
N LEU A 30 3.20 10.91 -2.83
CA LEU A 30 3.32 11.04 -1.38
C LEU A 30 4.00 12.36 -0.99
N VAL A 31 5.10 12.71 -1.64
CA VAL A 31 5.79 13.99 -1.41
C VAL A 31 4.88 15.17 -1.73
N ALA A 32 4.15 15.13 -2.85
CA ALA A 32 3.22 16.20 -3.22
C ALA A 32 2.06 16.34 -2.21
N LEU A 33 1.46 15.23 -1.77
CA LEU A 33 0.32 15.23 -0.85
C LEU A 33 0.71 15.64 0.57
N TYR A 34 1.80 15.10 1.10
CA TYR A 34 2.31 15.51 2.41
C TYR A 34 2.91 16.91 2.38
N GLY A 35 3.55 17.31 1.27
CA GLY A 35 3.99 18.68 1.04
C GLY A 35 2.82 19.68 1.04
N ALA A 36 1.72 19.35 0.36
CA ALA A 36 0.49 20.12 0.37
C ALA A 36 -0.13 20.18 1.78
N LEU A 37 -0.14 19.07 2.50
CA LEU A 37 -0.62 19.03 3.88
C LEU A 37 0.18 19.97 4.79
N ILE A 38 1.51 19.94 4.71
CA ILE A 38 2.40 20.84 5.45
C ILE A 38 2.14 22.30 5.06
N ALA A 39 2.03 22.59 3.76
CA ALA A 39 1.74 23.93 3.25
C ALA A 39 0.37 24.46 3.73
N SER A 40 -0.62 23.57 3.90
CA SER A 40 -1.96 23.91 4.40
C SER A 40 -2.01 24.33 5.87
N ARG A 41 -0.87 24.24 6.60
CA ARG A 41 -0.74 24.52 8.05
C ARG A 41 -1.75 23.76 8.92
N ARG A 42 -2.19 22.59 8.46
CA ARG A 42 -3.04 21.68 9.24
C ARG A 42 -2.16 20.78 10.08
N GLY A 43 -2.69 20.31 11.22
CA GLY A 43 -1.98 19.34 12.05
C GLY A 43 -1.72 18.06 11.26
N LEU A 44 -0.48 17.55 11.32
CA LEU A 44 -0.08 16.30 10.66
C LEU A 44 -0.82 15.08 11.24
N PHE A 45 -1.29 15.19 12.48
CA PHE A 45 -2.03 14.15 13.18
C PHE A 45 -3.49 14.55 13.37
N ASN A 46 -4.39 13.80 12.75
CA ASN A 46 -5.83 13.92 12.95
C ASN A 46 -6.44 12.53 13.16
N GLY A 47 -6.91 12.27 14.39
CA GLY A 47 -7.48 10.97 14.76
C GLY A 47 -8.70 10.57 13.91
N LYS A 48 -9.54 11.54 13.51
CA LYS A 48 -10.69 11.26 12.62
C LYS A 48 -10.22 10.85 11.23
N ALA A 49 -9.24 11.56 10.66
CA ALA A 49 -8.65 11.21 9.37
C ALA A 49 -7.97 9.84 9.42
N PHE A 50 -7.33 9.51 10.53
CA PHE A 50 -6.68 8.22 10.74
C PHE A 50 -7.69 7.07 10.74
N VAL A 51 -8.78 7.16 11.52
CA VAL A 51 -9.83 6.13 11.55
C VAL A 51 -10.52 6.00 10.19
N CYS A 52 -10.86 7.12 9.53
CA CYS A 52 -11.41 7.08 8.18
C CYS A 52 -10.44 6.44 7.18
N GLY A 53 -9.15 6.75 7.28
CA GLY A 53 -8.11 6.16 6.44
C GLY A 53 -7.99 4.65 6.65
N ILE A 54 -8.02 4.18 7.91
CA ILE A 54 -8.06 2.74 8.21
C ILE A 54 -9.29 2.09 7.58
N GLY A 55 -10.46 2.74 7.64
CA GLY A 55 -11.67 2.26 6.98
C GLY A 55 -11.47 2.10 5.47
N VAL A 56 -10.87 3.08 4.81
CA VAL A 56 -10.54 3.00 3.37
C VAL A 56 -9.57 1.85 3.08
N ALA A 57 -8.52 1.69 3.89
CA ALA A 57 -7.57 0.60 3.74
C ALA A 57 -8.21 -0.78 3.94
N ALA A 58 -9.10 -0.91 4.93
CA ALA A 58 -9.83 -2.14 5.22
C ALA A 58 -10.77 -2.54 4.07
N VAL A 59 -11.33 -1.57 3.34
CA VAL A 59 -12.12 -1.83 2.11
C VAL A 59 -11.21 -2.12 0.91
N ALA A 60 -10.09 -1.40 0.77
CA ALA A 60 -9.13 -1.63 -0.32
C ALA A 60 -8.47 -3.02 -0.24
N TRP A 61 -8.27 -3.54 0.98
CA TRP A 61 -7.62 -4.84 1.20
C TRP A 61 -8.30 -6.02 0.49
N PRO A 62 -9.60 -6.32 0.70
CA PRO A 62 -10.28 -7.40 -0.02
C PRO A 62 -10.39 -7.13 -1.53
N VAL A 63 -10.46 -5.87 -1.95
CA VAL A 63 -10.47 -5.50 -3.38
C VAL A 63 -9.14 -5.89 -4.04
N PHE A 64 -8.01 -5.57 -3.41
CA PHE A 64 -6.71 -6.01 -3.93
C PHE A 64 -6.54 -7.52 -3.87
N ALA A 65 -7.02 -8.18 -2.82
CA ALA A 65 -6.98 -9.65 -2.73
C ALA A 65 -7.74 -10.32 -3.89
N ALA A 66 -8.84 -9.73 -4.36
CA ALA A 66 -9.61 -10.25 -5.49
C ALA A 66 -8.96 -9.97 -6.86
N ILE A 67 -8.25 -8.84 -7.00
CA ILE A 67 -7.69 -8.40 -8.29
C ILE A 67 -6.25 -8.90 -8.51
N LEU A 68 -5.45 -9.06 -7.46
CA LEU A 68 -4.05 -9.49 -7.57
C LEU A 68 -3.85 -10.83 -8.29
N PRO A 69 -4.69 -11.87 -8.10
CA PRO A 69 -4.54 -13.13 -8.82
C PRO A 69 -4.68 -12.97 -10.34
N SER A 70 -5.59 -12.11 -10.81
CA SER A 70 -5.81 -11.88 -12.24
C SER A 70 -4.70 -11.01 -12.87
N LEU A 71 -4.10 -10.11 -12.10
CA LEU A 71 -2.99 -9.26 -12.57
C LEU A 71 -1.63 -9.96 -12.59
N THR A 72 -1.41 -10.95 -11.75
CA THR A 72 -0.11 -11.63 -11.62
C THR A 72 0.03 -12.82 -12.56
N GLY A 73 -1.03 -13.20 -13.29
CA GLY A 73 -1.05 -14.40 -14.12
C GLY A 73 -0.71 -15.68 -13.34
N SER A 74 -0.78 -15.61 -12.01
CA SER A 74 -0.24 -16.61 -11.11
C SER A 74 -1.26 -17.71 -10.88
N SER A 75 -0.76 -18.94 -10.75
CA SER A 75 -1.49 -20.10 -10.23
C SER A 75 -1.91 -19.95 -8.76
N LEU A 76 -2.05 -18.72 -8.24
CA LEU A 76 -2.70 -18.44 -6.94
C LEU A 76 -4.18 -18.87 -6.95
N ALA A 77 -4.74 -19.11 -8.15
CA ALA A 77 -6.02 -19.76 -8.36
C ALA A 77 -5.94 -21.30 -8.43
N GLU A 78 -4.75 -21.90 -8.58
CA GLU A 78 -4.51 -23.34 -8.40
C GLU A 78 -4.22 -23.62 -6.93
N VAL A 79 -5.30 -23.52 -6.17
CA VAL A 79 -5.39 -23.67 -4.73
C VAL A 79 -5.00 -25.10 -4.32
N SER A 80 -3.75 -25.32 -3.95
CA SER A 80 -3.37 -26.52 -3.19
C SER A 80 -2.62 -26.21 -1.88
N TYR A 81 -2.20 -24.97 -1.63
CA TYR A 81 -1.46 -24.61 -0.41
C TYR A 81 -2.05 -23.40 0.31
N SER A 82 -2.34 -23.57 1.61
CA SER A 82 -2.79 -22.49 2.51
C SER A 82 -1.82 -21.30 2.58
N THR A 83 -0.55 -21.55 2.28
CA THR A 83 0.53 -20.55 2.23
C THR A 83 0.29 -19.48 1.16
N ASP A 84 -0.36 -19.82 0.05
CA ASP A 84 -0.60 -18.90 -1.07
C ASP A 84 -1.65 -17.84 -0.71
N TYR A 85 -2.68 -18.23 0.04
CA TYR A 85 -3.67 -17.28 0.57
C TYR A 85 -3.08 -16.34 1.61
N VAL A 86 -2.15 -16.82 2.44
CA VAL A 86 -1.46 -15.98 3.42
C VAL A 86 -0.57 -14.97 2.71
N MET A 87 0.19 -15.39 1.70
CA MET A 87 1.01 -14.49 0.88
C MET A 87 0.14 -13.46 0.14
N LEU A 88 -0.96 -13.89 -0.48
CA LEU A 88 -1.91 -12.98 -1.13
C LEU A 88 -2.50 -11.97 -0.14
N GLY A 89 -2.86 -12.43 1.06
CA GLY A 89 -3.35 -11.58 2.15
C GLY A 89 -2.33 -10.51 2.57
N LEU A 90 -1.07 -10.90 2.72
CA LEU A 90 0.02 -9.97 3.08
C LEU A 90 0.35 -8.99 1.95
N MET A 91 0.39 -9.45 0.70
CA MET A 91 0.63 -8.58 -0.46
C MET A 91 -0.50 -7.55 -0.62
N SER A 92 -1.75 -8.01 -0.56
CA SER A 92 -2.92 -7.12 -0.63
C SER A 92 -2.98 -6.14 0.54
N ALA A 93 -2.56 -6.54 1.73
CA ALA A 93 -2.44 -5.63 2.87
C ALA A 93 -1.36 -4.56 2.64
N GLY A 94 -0.25 -4.92 1.98
CA GLY A 94 0.78 -3.96 1.55
C GLY A 94 0.24 -2.89 0.60
N PHE A 95 -0.53 -3.27 -0.42
CA PHE A 95 -1.19 -2.33 -1.33
C PHE A 95 -2.24 -1.47 -0.62
N ALA A 96 -3.03 -2.04 0.29
CA ALA A 96 -3.96 -1.30 1.11
C ALA A 96 -3.25 -0.27 2.02
N GLY A 97 -2.06 -0.59 2.53
CA GLY A 97 -1.20 0.34 3.26
C GLY A 97 -0.72 1.51 2.41
N VAL A 98 -0.37 1.28 1.15
CA VAL A 98 -0.03 2.38 0.22
C VAL A 98 -1.24 3.28 -0.03
N VAL A 99 -2.43 2.70 -0.22
CA VAL A 99 -3.68 3.48 -0.35
C VAL A 99 -3.92 4.33 0.90
N PHE A 100 -3.73 3.78 2.10
CA PHE A 100 -3.82 4.54 3.35
C PHE A 100 -2.89 5.75 3.34
N LEU A 101 -1.62 5.57 2.99
CA LEU A 101 -0.63 6.65 2.98
C LEU A 101 -0.97 7.76 1.98
N LEU A 102 -1.59 7.41 0.85
CA LEU A 102 -2.04 8.39 -0.15
C LEU A 102 -3.33 9.11 0.28
N VAL A 103 -4.29 8.38 0.85
CA VAL A 103 -5.60 8.92 1.20
C VAL A 103 -5.57 9.72 2.51
N TYR A 104 -4.71 9.36 3.47
CA TYR A 104 -4.59 10.05 4.75
C TYR A 104 -4.39 11.56 4.62
N PRO A 105 -3.37 12.09 3.91
CA PRO A 105 -3.17 13.54 3.77
C PRO A 105 -4.36 14.23 3.11
N LEU A 106 -5.03 13.57 2.14
CA LEU A 106 -6.26 14.06 1.52
C LEU A 106 -7.39 14.19 2.55
N LEU A 107 -7.63 13.16 3.36
CA LEU A 107 -8.64 13.19 4.41
C LEU A 107 -8.37 14.30 5.43
N VAL A 108 -7.11 14.50 5.84
CA VAL A 108 -6.75 15.61 6.75
C VAL A 108 -7.04 16.97 6.11
N MET A 109 -6.81 17.13 4.81
CA MET A 109 -7.09 18.38 4.07
C MET A 109 -8.59 18.59 3.78
N MET A 110 -9.40 17.54 3.70
CA MET A 110 -10.84 17.64 3.44
C MET A 110 -11.68 17.82 4.72
N LEU A 111 -11.27 17.19 5.82
CA LEU A 111 -11.97 17.35 7.10
C LEU A 111 -11.88 18.81 7.56
N LYS A 112 -13.01 19.42 7.92
CA LYS A 112 -13.05 20.80 8.41
C LYS A 112 -12.05 20.95 9.58
N LYS A 113 -11.32 22.08 9.66
CA LYS A 113 -10.49 22.39 10.84
C LYS A 113 -11.37 22.23 12.08
N GLY A 114 -11.14 21.14 12.82
CA GLY A 114 -11.76 20.90 14.11
C GLY A 114 -11.10 21.78 15.14
#